data_AF-A0A1G9K3J7-F1
#
_entry.id   AF-A0A1G9K3J7-F1
#
_cell.length_a   1.000
_cell.length_b   1.000
_cell.length_c   1.000
_cell.angle_alpha   90.00
_cell.angle_beta   90.00
_cell.angle_gamma   90.00
#
_symmetry.space_group_name_H-M   'P 1'
#
loop_
_entity.id
_entity.type
_entity.pdbx_description
1 polymer ?
#
loop_
_entity_poly.entity_id
_entity_poly.type
_entity_poly.pdbx_seq_one_letter_code
_entity_poly.pdbx_strand_id
1 'polypeptide(L)' 'MRAVFDSYEWRTPEQGAATSVLPAASPLVEGVTGRYFEDCAEAPRTTDPGAQSGVRPHALDPDDAARLWKVSSGLLGL' A
#
# COMPACT_ATOMS: atom_id res chain seq x y z
N MET A 1 21.91 12.29 12.62
CA MET A 1 20.53 11.90 12.25
C MET A 1 19.89 12.89 11.27
N ARG A 2 19.80 14.19 11.59
CA ARG A 2 19.23 15.22 10.70
C ARG A 2 19.92 15.33 9.32
N ALA A 3 21.26 15.34 9.29
CA ALA A 3 22.03 15.40 8.04
C ALA A 3 21.80 14.21 7.08
N VAL A 4 21.40 13.03 7.61
CA VAL A 4 21.07 11.86 6.79
C VAL A 4 19.66 11.96 6.22
N PHE A 5 18.73 12.53 6.99
CA PHE A 5 17.37 12.81 6.51
C PHE A 5 17.39 13.87 5.41
N ASP A 6 18.18 14.93 5.59
CA ASP A 6 18.31 16.03 4.63
C ASP A 6 19.02 15.62 3.34
N SER A 7 19.69 14.45 3.29
CA SER A 7 20.31 13.91 2.07
C SER A 7 19.38 13.05 1.21
N TYR A 8 18.16 12.75 1.68
CA TYR A 8 17.18 12.03 0.86
C TYR A 8 16.49 12.97 -0.14
N GLU A 9 16.30 12.49 -1.37
CA GLU A 9 15.39 13.11 -2.32
C GLU A 9 13.94 12.81 -1.91
N TRP A 10 13.36 13.68 -1.10
CA TRP A 10 11.97 13.57 -0.69
C TRP A 10 11.04 13.87 -1.85
N ARG A 11 9.99 13.06 -1.99
CA ARG A 11 8.89 13.33 -2.90
C ARG A 11 8.20 14.63 -2.49
N THR A 12 7.72 15.38 -3.47
CA THR A 12 6.80 16.49 -3.19
C THR A 12 5.47 15.96 -2.64
N PRO A 13 4.66 16.78 -1.97
CA PRO A 13 3.32 16.38 -1.54
C PRO A 13 2.46 15.82 -2.67
N GLU A 14 2.51 16.41 -3.86
CA GLU A 14 1.76 15.96 -5.05
C GLU A 14 2.21 14.56 -5.49
N GLN A 15 3.52 14.33 -5.52
CA GLN A 15 4.09 13.01 -5.83
C GLN A 15 3.73 11.96 -4.76
N GLY A 16 3.68 12.36 -3.48
CA GLY A 16 3.24 11.50 -2.39
C GLY A 16 1.76 11.12 -2.49
N ALA A 17 0.91 12.06 -2.93
CA ALA A 17 -0.53 11.83 -3.10
C ALA A 17 -0.88 11.04 -4.36
N ALA A 18 -0.03 11.08 -5.40
CA ALA A 18 -0.32 10.53 -6.73
C ALA A 18 -0.77 9.07 -6.70
N THR A 19 -0.10 8.21 -5.92
CA THR A 19 -0.45 6.78 -5.81
C THR A 19 -1.86 6.57 -5.25
N SER A 20 -2.31 7.41 -4.32
CA SER A 20 -3.66 7.32 -3.76
C SER A 20 -4.72 7.90 -4.70
N VAL A 21 -4.37 8.98 -5.41
CA VAL A 21 -5.29 9.65 -6.35
C VAL A 21 -5.57 8.77 -7.57
N LEU A 22 -4.59 7.99 -8.05
CA LEU A 22 -4.75 7.11 -9.20
C LEU A 22 -5.96 6.15 -9.08
N PRO A 23 -6.04 5.23 -8.09
CA PRO A 23 -7.20 4.34 -7.92
C PRO A 23 -8.47 5.06 -7.51
N ALA A 24 -8.37 6.25 -6.90
CA ALA A 24 -9.53 7.00 -6.45
C ALA A 24 -10.27 7.73 -7.59
N ALA A 25 -9.55 8.17 -8.63
CA ALA A 25 -10.10 9.12 -9.60
C ALA A 25 -9.72 8.89 -11.07
N SER A 26 -8.77 7.99 -11.37
CA SER A 26 -8.31 7.79 -12.75
C SER A 26 -9.18 6.79 -13.51
N PRO A 27 -9.62 7.11 -14.74
CA PRO A 27 -10.33 6.16 -15.60
C PRO A 27 -9.43 4.98 -16.04
N LEU A 28 -8.10 5.09 -15.90
CA LEU A 28 -7.16 4.02 -16.27
C LEU A 28 -7.33 2.74 -15.46
N VAL A 29 -7.98 2.84 -14.29
CA VAL A 29 -8.19 1.73 -13.35
C VAL A 29 -9.66 1.56 -13.01
N GLU A 30 -10.56 2.04 -13.88
CA GLU A 30 -12.00 1.87 -13.71
C GLU A 30 -12.37 0.37 -13.57
N GLY A 31 -13.14 0.05 -12.53
CA GLY A 31 -13.53 -1.31 -12.19
C GLY A 31 -12.45 -2.17 -11.51
N VAL A 32 -11.23 -1.66 -11.33
CA VAL A 32 -10.17 -2.38 -10.60
C VAL A 32 -10.42 -2.30 -9.10
N THR A 33 -10.55 -3.45 -8.44
CA THR A 33 -10.74 -3.54 -6.99
C THR A 33 -9.80 -4.58 -6.37
N GLY A 34 -9.52 -4.44 -5.06
CA GLY A 34 -8.74 -5.42 -4.30
C GLY A 34 -7.26 -5.53 -4.69
N ARG A 35 -6.72 -4.54 -5.42
CA ARG A 35 -5.31 -4.49 -5.83
C ARG A 35 -4.51 -3.54 -4.96
N TYR A 36 -3.25 -3.89 -4.74
CA TYR A 36 -2.31 -3.06 -4.00
C TYR A 36 -1.49 -2.23 -5.00
N PHE A 37 -1.42 -0.92 -4.77
CA PHE A 37 -0.69 0.01 -5.61
C PHE A 37 0.46 0.64 -4.85
N GLU A 38 1.59 0.76 -5.53
CA GLU A 38 2.74 1.55 -5.09
C GLU A 38 3.27 2.31 -6.32
N ASP A 39 3.85 3.50 -6.10
CA ASP A 39 4.47 4.29 -7.18
C ASP A 39 3.63 4.41 -8.46
N CYS A 40 2.32 4.66 -8.28
CA CYS A 40 1.33 4.80 -9.36
C CYS A 40 1.18 3.55 -10.27
N ALA A 41 1.45 2.34 -9.77
CA ALA A 41 1.23 1.08 -10.47
C ALA A 41 0.75 -0.05 -9.54
N GLU A 42 0.12 -1.10 -10.08
CA GLU A 42 -0.14 -2.33 -9.30
C GLU A 42 1.21 -2.95 -8.92
N ALA A 43 1.44 -3.15 -7.62
CA ALA A 43 2.73 -3.61 -7.14
C ALA A 43 2.93 -5.10 -7.46
N PRO A 44 4.15 -5.52 -7.83
CA PRO A 44 4.46 -6.93 -7.96
C PRO A 44 4.43 -7.62 -6.58
N ARG A 45 4.10 -8.91 -6.59
CA ARG A 45 4.31 -9.74 -5.40
C ARG A 45 5.80 -10.01 -5.23
N THR A 46 6.28 -9.97 -4.00
CA THR A 46 7.67 -10.31 -3.70
C THR A 46 7.80 -11.12 -2.42
N THR A 47 8.77 -12.03 -2.39
CA THR A 47 9.19 -12.76 -1.19
C THR A 47 10.59 -12.35 -0.74
N ASP A 48 11.22 -11.41 -1.44
CA ASP A 48 12.56 -10.93 -1.09
C ASP A 48 12.50 -10.12 0.21
N PRO A 49 13.19 -10.53 1.29
CA PRO A 49 13.22 -9.79 2.54
C PRO A 49 13.94 -8.44 2.43
N GLY A 50 14.79 -8.24 1.42
CA GLY A 50 15.50 -6.98 1.17
C GLY A 50 14.75 -5.98 0.28
N ALA A 51 13.68 -6.42 -0.38
CA ALA A 51 12.93 -5.58 -1.31
C ALA A 51 12.24 -4.41 -0.59
N GLN A 52 12.52 -3.20 -1.05
CA GLN A 52 11.94 -1.94 -0.58
C GLN A 52 10.56 -1.64 -1.18
N SER A 53 10.15 -2.42 -2.17
CA SER A 53 8.88 -2.31 -2.87
C SER A 53 8.26 -3.69 -3.06
N GLY A 54 7.01 -3.74 -3.51
CA GLY A 54 6.24 -4.96 -3.75
C GLY A 54 5.50 -5.45 -2.52
N VAL A 55 4.38 -6.13 -2.78
CA VAL A 55 3.51 -6.67 -1.74
C VAL A 55 3.92 -8.09 -1.34
N ARG A 56 3.97 -8.36 -0.04
CA ARG A 56 4.28 -9.70 0.47
C ARG A 56 3.05 -10.62 0.35
N PRO A 57 3.21 -11.93 0.06
CA PRO A 57 2.08 -12.84 -0.10
C PRO A 57 1.11 -12.87 1.08
N HIS A 58 1.63 -12.85 2.32
CA HIS A 58 0.80 -12.87 3.53
C HIS A 58 -0.10 -11.62 3.67
N ALA A 59 0.31 -10.48 3.09
CA ALA A 59 -0.50 -9.26 3.13
C ALA A 59 -1.73 -9.34 2.22
N LEU A 60 -1.80 -10.35 1.34
CA LEU A 60 -2.91 -10.61 0.43
C LEU A 60 -3.70 -11.87 0.82
N ASP A 61 -3.44 -12.45 1.99
CA ASP A 61 -4.12 -13.64 2.47
C ASP A 61 -5.54 -13.28 2.99
N PRO A 62 -6.61 -13.82 2.39
CA PRO A 62 -7.98 -13.49 2.77
C PRO A 62 -8.39 -14.06 4.13
N ASP A 63 -7.81 -15.18 4.56
CA ASP A 63 -8.12 -15.81 5.84
C ASP A 63 -7.49 -15.01 6.98
N ASP A 64 -6.26 -14.55 6.80
CA ASP A 64 -5.62 -13.62 7.74
C ASP A 64 -6.34 -12.27 7.79
N ALA A 65 -6.78 -11.75 6.65
CA ALA A 65 -7.59 -10.53 6.59
C ALA A 65 -8.92 -10.68 7.36
N ALA A 66 -9.63 -11.81 7.18
CA ALA A 66 -10.87 -12.10 7.89
C ALA A 66 -10.64 -12.25 9.41
N ARG A 67 -9.54 -12.90 9.81
CA ARG A 67 -9.15 -13.04 11.22
C ARG A 67 -8.86 -11.69 11.85
N LEU A 68 -8.12 -10.82 11.15
CA LEU A 68 -7.83 -9.46 11.61
C LEU A 68 -9.11 -8.65 11.77
N TRP A 69 -10.00 -8.68 10.77
CA TRP A 69 -11.29 -8.00 10.84
C TRP A 69 -12.09 -8.38 12.09
N LYS A 70 -12.22 -9.68 12.37
CA LYS A 70 -12.95 -10.19 13.55
C LYS A 70 -12.39 -9.64 14.87
N VAL A 71 -11.07 -9.57 15.01
CA VAL A 71 -10.44 -9.03 16.21
C VAL A 71 -10.68 -7.53 16.29
N SER A 72 -10.43 -6.79 15.21
CA SER A 72 -10.58 -5.34 15.16
C SER A 72 -12.03 -4.90 15.41
N SER A 73 -13.01 -5.57 14.81
CA SER A 73 -14.43 -5.27 15.03
C SER A 73 -14.83 -5.55 16.49
N GLY A 74 -14.39 -6.68 17.06
CA GLY A 74 -14.62 -7.00 18.47
C GLY A 74 -14.02 -5.98 19.44
N LEU A 75 -12.84 -5.43 19.13
CA LEU A 75 -12.22 -4.36 19.92
C LEU A 75 -12.97 -3.03 19.83
N LEU A 76 -13.61 -2.75 18.69
CA LEU A 76 -14.40 -1.55 18.47
C LEU A 76 -15.87 -1.71 18.90
N GLY A 77 -16.31 -2.92 19.23
CA GLY A 77 -17.71 -3.23 19.53
C GLY A 77 -18.63 -3.19 18.29
N LEU A 78 -18.07 -3.44 17.11
CA LEU A 78 -18.79 -3.55 15.83
C LEU A 78 -19.29 -4.98 15.58
#